data_AF-A0A9D2C7H5-F1
#
_entry.id   AF-A0A9D2C7H5-F1
#
_cell.length_a   1.000
_cell.length_b   1.000
_cell.length_c   1.000
_cell.angle_alpha   90.00
_cell.angle_beta   90.00
_cell.angle_gamma   90.00
#
_symmetry.space_group_name_H-M   'P 1'
#
loop_
_entity.id
_entity.type
_entity.pdbx_description
1 polymer ?
#
loop_
_entity_poly.entity_id
_entity_poly.type
_entity_poly.pdbx_seq_one_letter_code
_entity_poly.pdbx_strand_id
1 'polypeptide(L)' 'MSATVNVRLPEHMVEFLDGLVRRGIVPNRTAAISAAIEREIRARQAMSDVEALQQHGPQDDLDELVAWSTDRAVIQD' A
#
# COMPACT_ATOMS: atom_id res chain seq x y z
N MET A 1 8.41 17.04 0.47
CA MET A 1 9.89 17.05 0.28
C MET A 1 10.25 16.12 -0.87
N SER A 2 11.32 16.39 -1.60
CA SER A 2 11.86 15.49 -2.63
C SER A 2 13.35 15.26 -2.38
N ALA A 3 13.86 14.10 -2.81
CA ALA A 3 15.26 13.72 -2.75
C ALA A 3 15.71 13.16 -4.10
N THR A 4 17.00 13.27 -4.41
CA THR A 4 17.60 12.76 -5.65
C THR A 4 18.43 11.52 -5.39
N VAL A 5 18.32 10.52 -6.25
CA VAL A 5 19.11 9.29 -6.22
C VAL A 5 19.66 8.98 -7.61
N ASN A 6 20.89 8.48 -7.67
CA ASN A 6 21.48 7.96 -8.91
C ASN A 6 21.29 6.44 -8.96
N VAL A 7 20.73 5.93 -10.06
CA VAL A 7 20.42 4.50 -10.25
C VAL A 7 20.90 4.06 -11.62
N ARG A 8 21.49 2.86 -11.70
CA ARG A 8 21.79 2.20 -12.97
C ARG A 8 20.63 1.29 -13.35
N LEU A 9 20.07 1.50 -14.55
CA LEU A 9 18.99 0.70 -15.09
C LEU A 9 19.43 0.01 -16.39
N PRO A 10 18.85 -1.15 -16.73
CA PRO A 10 18.97 -1.74 -18.06
C PRO A 10 18.53 -0.77 -19.16
N GLU A 11 19.19 -0.81 -20.31
CA GLU A 11 18.95 0.10 -21.44
C GLU A 11 17.48 0.08 -21.90
N HIS A 12 16.90 -1.11 -22.07
CA HIS A 12 15.50 -1.27 -22.47
C HIS A 12 14.50 -0.57 -21.53
N MET A 13 14.81 -0.46 -20.24
CA MET A 13 13.95 0.25 -19.28
C MET A 13 14.05 1.76 -19.48
N VAL A 14 15.23 2.27 -19.78
CA VAL A 14 15.44 3.70 -20.07
C VAL A 14 14.73 4.07 -21.37
N GLU A 15 14.85 3.24 -22.41
CA GLU A 15 14.15 3.42 -23.68
C GLU A 15 12.63 3.44 -23.50
N PHE A 16 12.09 2.57 -22.64
CA PHE A 16 10.67 2.56 -22.31
C PHE A 16 10.24 3.89 -21.66
N LEU A 17 10.98 4.35 -20.64
CA LEU A 17 10.71 5.62 -19.96
C LEU A 17 10.74 6.81 -20.94
N ASP A 18 11.73 6.83 -21.83
CA ASP A 18 11.84 7.84 -22.88
C ASP A 18 10.69 7.80 -23.86
N GLY A 19 10.24 6.59 -24.20
CA GLY A 19 9.03 6.39 -25.00
C GLY A 19 7.80 7.04 -24.37
N LEU A 20 7.62 6.93 -23.05
CA LEU A 20 6.49 7.54 -22.35
C LEU A 20 6.52 9.06 -22.41
N VAL A 21 7.69 9.66 -22.17
CA VAL A 21 7.87 11.12 -22.20
C VAL A 21 7.71 11.66 -23.61
N ARG A 22 8.35 11.02 -24.60
CA ARG A 22 8.28 11.42 -26.01
C ARG A 22 6.85 11.35 -26.57
N ARG A 23 6.04 10.39 -26.12
CA ARG A 23 4.63 10.29 -26.48
C ARG A 23 3.72 11.25 -25.69
N GLY A 24 4.26 12.02 -24.75
CA GLY A 24 3.50 12.94 -23.91
C GLY A 24 2.59 12.26 -22.88
N ILE A 25 2.78 10.96 -22.61
CA ILE A 25 1.98 10.20 -21.64
C ILE A 25 2.28 10.69 -20.21
N VAL A 26 3.52 11.09 -19.97
CA VAL A 26 4.01 11.61 -18.70
C VAL A 26 4.89 12.83 -18.96
N PRO A 27 4.92 13.82 -18.05
CA PRO A 27 5.65 15.08 -18.28
C PRO A 27 7.18 14.92 -18.21
N ASN A 28 7.69 13.94 -17.47
CA ASN A 28 9.12 13.65 -17.35
C ASN A 28 9.35 12.23 -16.80
N ARG A 29 10.62 11.77 -16.86
CA ARG A 29 11.01 10.43 -16.37
C ARG A 29 10.74 10.27 -14.86
N THR A 30 10.94 11.32 -14.06
CA THR A 30 10.70 11.29 -12.62
C THR A 30 9.24 10.99 -12.32
N ALA A 31 8.29 11.61 -13.03
CA ALA A 31 6.86 11.33 -12.87
C ALA A 31 6.51 9.86 -13.18
N ALA A 32 7.11 9.30 -14.23
CA ALA A 32 6.94 7.89 -14.57
C ALA A 32 7.48 6.95 -13.49
N ILE A 33 8.69 7.24 -12.99
CA ILE A 33 9.36 6.46 -11.94
C ILE A 33 8.57 6.56 -10.62
N SER A 34 8.19 7.77 -10.21
CA SER A 34 7.39 8.00 -9.00
C SER A 34 6.08 7.22 -9.04
N ALA A 35 5.33 7.30 -10.14
CA ALA A 35 4.06 6.57 -10.28
C ALA A 35 4.26 5.03 -10.21
N ALA A 36 5.37 4.52 -10.78
CA ALA A 36 5.70 3.10 -10.69
C ALA A 36 6.06 2.68 -9.26
N ILE A 37 6.85 3.48 -8.55
CA ILE A 37 7.24 3.23 -7.16
C ILE A 37 6.04 3.34 -6.22
N GLU A 38 5.16 4.33 -6.39
CA GLU A 38 3.94 4.47 -5.59
C GLU A 38 2.99 3.29 -5.78
N ARG A 39 2.90 2.74 -7.00
CA ARG A 39 2.14 1.51 -7.25
C ARG A 39 2.73 0.33 -6.49
N GLU A 40 4.05 0.18 -6.49
CA GLU A 40 4.76 -0.89 -5.77
C GLU A 40 4.61 -0.75 -4.25
N ILE A 41 4.72 0.47 -3.71
CA ILE A 41 4.50 0.74 -2.27
C ILE A 41 3.09 0.30 -1.87
N ARG A 42 2.08 0.71 -2.64
CA ARG A 42 0.68 0.32 -2.36
C ARG A 42 0.47 -1.19 -2.42
N ALA A 43 1.10 -1.86 -3.39
CA ALA A 43 1.04 -3.32 -3.49
C ALA A 43 1.64 -4.01 -2.27
N ARG A 44 2.80 -3.55 -1.80
CA ARG A 44 3.48 -4.11 -0.62
C ARG A 44 2.74 -3.85 0.69
N GLN A 45 2.14 -2.67 0.84
CA GLN A 45 1.33 -2.36 2.02
C GLN A 45 0.14 -3.32 2.13
N ALA A 46 -0.61 -3.51 1.03
CA ALA A 46 -1.72 -4.45 1.02
C ALA A 46 -1.28 -5.89 1.34
N MET A 47 -0.11 -6.32 0.87
CA MET A 47 0.44 -7.64 1.20
C MET A 47 0.84 -7.75 2.68
N SER A 48 1.51 -6.72 3.22
CA SER A 48 1.92 -6.68 4.62
C SER A 48 0.72 -6.67 5.57
N ASP A 49 -0.36 -5.99 5.21
CA ASP A 49 -1.58 -5.96 6.02
C ASP A 49 -2.22 -7.35 6.10
N VAL A 50 -2.22 -8.10 4.99
CA VAL A 50 -2.69 -9.50 4.96
C VAL A 50 -1.80 -10.40 5.83
N GLU A 51 -0.47 -10.26 5.74
CA GLU A 51 0.46 -11.02 6.59
C GLU A 51 0.26 -10.69 8.08
N ALA A 52 0.06 -9.42 8.42
CA ALA A 52 -0.21 -8.99 9.80
C ALA A 52 -1.53 -9.58 10.33
N LEU A 53 -2.60 -9.56 9.53
CA LEU A 53 -3.89 -10.17 9.85
C LEU A 53 -3.80 -11.70 9.99
N GLN A 54 -2.97 -12.37 9.18
CA GLN A 54 -2.72 -13.80 9.30
C GLN A 54 -1.93 -14.17 10.56
N GLN A 55 -0.97 -13.33 10.97
CA GLN A 55 -0.14 -13.58 12.15
C GLN A 55 -0.88 -13.31 13.47
N HIS A 56 -1.73 -12.28 13.51
CA HIS A 56 -2.42 -11.88 14.74
C HIS A 56 -3.87 -12.41 14.83
N GLY A 57 -4.43 -12.90 13.71
CA GLY A 57 -5.86 -13.19 13.61
C GLY A 57 -6.71 -11.92 13.77
N PRO A 58 -8.05 -12.00 13.61
CA PRO A 58 -8.90 -10.99 14.25
C PRO A 58 -8.59 -11.08 15.75
N GLN A 59 -8.00 -10.04 16.33
CA GLN A 59 -7.67 -10.01 17.75
C GLN A 59 -8.88 -10.52 18.54
N ASP A 60 -8.65 -11.54 19.37
CA ASP A 60 -9.63 -12.21 20.25
C ASP A 60 -10.12 -11.27 21.39
N ASP A 61 -9.99 -9.95 21.20
CA ASP A 61 -10.37 -8.90 22.14
C ASP A 61 -11.86 -8.57 22.09
N LEU A 62 -12.63 -9.25 21.24
CA LEU A 62 -14.08 -9.07 21.17
C LEU A 62 -14.81 -9.86 22.26
N ASP A 63 -14.18 -10.84 22.90
CA ASP A 63 -14.79 -11.64 23.96
C ASP A 63 -15.10 -10.80 25.20
N GLU A 64 -14.19 -9.88 25.58
CA GLU A 64 -14.43 -8.94 26.69
C GLU A 64 -15.55 -7.95 26.36
N LEU A 65 -15.66 -7.53 25.10
CA LEU A 65 -16.72 -6.64 24.63
C LEU A 65 -18.09 -7.36 24.57
N VAL A 66 -18.11 -8.62 24.14
CA VAL A 66 -19.30 -9.47 24.15
C VAL A 66 -19.76 -9.72 25.58
N ALA A 67 -18.84 -10.03 26.49
CA ALA A 67 -19.15 -10.20 27.92
C ALA A 67 -19.75 -8.92 28.52
N TRP A 68 -19.13 -7.76 28.26
CA TRP A 68 -19.65 -6.46 28.71
C TRP A 68 -21.04 -6.15 28.14
N SER A 69 -21.28 -6.45 26.86
CA SER A 69 -22.56 -6.17 26.21
C SER A 69 -23.67 -7.09 26.72
N THR A 70 -23.36 -8.36 26.99
CA THR A 70 -24.32 -9.36 27.51
C THR A 70 -24.71 -9.04 28.94
N ASP A 71 -23.77 -8.59 29.77
CA ASP A 71 -24.02 -8.15 31.16
C ASP A 71 -24.95 -6.93 31.24
N ARG A 72 -24.96 -6.09 30.19
CA ARG A 72 -25.76 -4.86 30.13
C ARG A 72 -27.00 -4.96 29.26
N ALA A 73 -27.16 -6.04 28.50
CA ALA A 73 -28.36 -6.38 27.75
C ALA A 73 -29.44 -7.00 28.67
N VAL A 74 -29.60 -6.48 29.89
CA VAL A 74 -30.84 -6.65 30.64
C VAL A 74 -31.91 -5.90 29.85
N ILE A 75 -32.55 -6.65 28.96
CA ILE A 75 -33.73 -6.22 28.21
C ILE A 75 -34.74 -5.74 29.26
N GLN A 76 -35.05 -4.45 29.22
CA GLN A 76 -36.20 -3.90 29.94
C GLN A 76 -37.44 -4.60 29.38
N ASP A 77 -38.03 -5.47 30.20
CA ASP A 77 -39.38 -5.99 30.04
C ASP A 77 -40.39 -4.97 30.60
#